data_AF-A0A2D8PB62-F1
#
_entry.id   AF-A0A2D8PB62-F1
#
_cell.length_a   1.000
_cell.length_b   1.000
_cell.length_c   1.000
_cell.angle_alpha   90.00
_cell.angle_beta   90.00
_cell.angle_gamma   90.00
#
_symmetry.space_group_name_H-M   'P 1'
#
loop_
_entity.id
_entity.type
_entity.pdbx_description
1 polymer ?
#
loop_
_entity_poly.entity_id
_entity_poly.type
_entity_poly.pdbx_seq_one_letter_code
_entity_poly.pdbx_strand_id
1 'polypeptide(L)'
;MDQGEPITETSGLGRDPDMEYEAIARWLGAIEFGWDIERALEFALFRTYAVPSISGLLARTGKFEAEPRRRYDDTELLLSEPMEHGIDSPRGAEAVARINAIHGRFRISNDDMLYVLSTFVCEPVRWCGRYAKRPFTDDETRAWTNYYRHLGARMGIAGIPESFEAFDRLNRAYEDAHFRFAASNKRIAVASLDLLLGFYLPRPLFGLGRPVALSLMDTPLLLAMGFEPPPPGTQRLVKRAMTLRKWVLARLPRRKTPRLITARKRPSYPGGYAISELGGVPRQGAVRTPSRS
;
A
#
# COMPACT_ATOMS: atom_id res chain seq x y z
N MET A 1 -22.27 17.25 -3.92
CA MET A 1 -21.76 16.82 -2.62
C MET A 1 -22.34 15.44 -2.38
N ASP A 2 -21.68 14.42 -2.90
CA ASP A 2 -22.01 13.03 -2.57
C ASP A 2 -20.79 12.49 -1.81
N GLN A 3 -20.75 12.80 -0.50
CA GLN A 3 -19.80 12.15 0.38
C GLN A 3 -20.48 10.86 0.78
N GLY A 4 -20.00 9.73 0.24
CA GLY A 4 -20.52 8.41 0.59
C GLY A 4 -20.60 8.23 2.11
N GLU A 5 -21.41 7.27 2.56
CA GLU A 5 -21.78 7.06 3.97
C GLU A 5 -20.58 7.24 4.93
N PRO A 6 -20.74 8.00 6.04
CA PRO A 6 -19.64 8.31 6.94
C PRO A 6 -19.06 7.04 7.57
N ILE A 7 -17.73 6.99 7.68
CA ILE A 7 -17.05 5.86 8.32
C ILE A 7 -17.16 6.01 9.84
N THR A 8 -17.94 5.15 10.46
CA THR A 8 -18.18 5.09 11.92
C THR A 8 -17.66 3.79 12.52
N GLU A 9 -17.65 3.70 13.86
CA GLU A 9 -17.22 2.50 14.61
C GLU A 9 -17.88 1.20 14.15
N THR A 10 -19.13 1.26 13.66
CA THR A 10 -19.93 0.11 13.25
C THR A 10 -20.25 0.07 11.77
N SER A 11 -19.80 1.06 10.98
CA SER A 11 -20.16 1.22 9.57
C SER A 11 -19.81 0.04 8.66
N GLY A 12 -18.93 -0.88 9.05
CA GLY A 12 -18.62 -2.11 8.29
C GLY A 12 -19.22 -3.40 8.86
N LEU A 13 -20.01 -3.34 9.94
CA LEU A 13 -20.55 -4.53 10.60
C LEU A 13 -21.89 -4.95 9.98
N GLY A 14 -22.11 -6.26 9.86
CA GLY A 14 -23.40 -6.83 9.40
C GLY A 14 -23.73 -6.58 7.93
N ARG A 15 -22.72 -6.22 7.13
CA ARG A 15 -22.87 -5.93 5.71
C ARG A 15 -22.59 -7.15 4.84
N ASP A 16 -23.19 -7.16 3.65
CA ASP A 16 -22.95 -8.20 2.66
C ASP A 16 -21.56 -8.02 2.00
N PRO A 17 -20.66 -9.02 2.08
CA PRO A 17 -19.30 -8.93 1.52
C PRO A 17 -19.22 -8.97 -0.02
N ASP A 18 -20.30 -9.29 -0.73
CA ASP A 18 -20.35 -9.26 -2.20
C ASP A 18 -20.99 -7.99 -2.74
N MET A 19 -21.93 -7.40 -2.00
CA MET A 19 -22.70 -6.24 -2.45
C MET A 19 -22.22 -4.93 -1.82
N GLU A 20 -21.76 -4.97 -0.57
CA GLU A 20 -21.40 -3.80 0.23
C GLU A 20 -19.90 -3.81 0.64
N TYR A 21 -19.07 -4.50 -0.15
CA TYR A 21 -17.65 -4.69 0.12
C TYR A 21 -16.88 -3.38 0.33
N GLU A 22 -17.25 -2.28 -0.34
CA GLU A 22 -16.58 -1.00 -0.15
C GLU A 22 -16.75 -0.46 1.27
N ALA A 23 -17.94 -0.60 1.87
CA ALA A 23 -18.19 -0.15 3.24
C ALA A 23 -17.40 -0.99 4.26
N ILE A 24 -17.29 -2.30 4.02
CA ILE A 24 -16.45 -3.19 4.83
C ILE A 24 -14.97 -2.81 4.67
N ALA A 25 -14.46 -2.67 3.45
CA ALA A 25 -13.05 -2.32 3.19
C ALA A 25 -12.67 -0.95 3.80
N ARG A 26 -13.54 0.05 3.66
CA ARG A 26 -13.45 1.38 4.29
C ARG A 26 -13.30 1.26 5.80
N TRP A 27 -14.19 0.51 6.42
CA TRP A 27 -14.20 0.30 7.86
C TRP A 27 -12.96 -0.46 8.35
N LEU A 28 -12.53 -1.49 7.63
CA LEU A 28 -11.28 -2.22 7.93
C LEU A 28 -10.07 -1.27 7.91
N GLY A 29 -9.97 -0.45 6.85
CA GLY A 29 -8.89 0.51 6.61
C GLY A 29 -8.84 1.70 7.57
N ALA A 30 -9.99 2.20 8.02
CA ALA A 30 -10.04 3.41 8.85
C ALA A 30 -10.28 3.14 10.35
N ILE A 31 -11.01 2.07 10.69
CA ILE A 31 -11.45 1.78 12.06
C ILE A 31 -10.72 0.56 12.60
N GLU A 32 -10.96 -0.62 12.02
CA GLU A 32 -10.66 -1.90 12.65
C GLU A 32 -9.16 -2.22 12.67
N PHE A 33 -8.48 -2.00 11.53
CA PHE A 33 -7.10 -2.40 11.29
C PHE A 33 -6.22 -1.30 10.70
N GLY A 34 -6.64 -0.03 10.77
CA GLY A 34 -6.03 1.03 9.95
C GLY A 34 -4.52 1.28 10.13
N TRP A 35 -3.93 0.96 11.29
CA TRP A 35 -2.46 0.97 11.40
C TRP A 35 -1.83 -0.26 10.76
N ASP A 36 -2.41 -1.44 10.98
CA ASP A 36 -1.90 -2.71 10.47
C ASP A 36 -2.00 -2.79 8.95
N ILE A 37 -3.10 -2.32 8.35
CA ILE A 37 -3.26 -2.25 6.89
C ILE A 37 -2.25 -1.28 6.28
N GLU A 38 -2.07 -0.08 6.84
CA GLU A 38 -1.08 0.88 6.32
C GLU A 38 0.34 0.27 6.34
N ARG A 39 0.74 -0.37 7.44
CA ARG A 39 2.04 -1.07 7.50
C ARG A 39 2.11 -2.22 6.50
N ALA A 40 1.06 -3.04 6.40
CA ALA A 40 1.02 -4.15 5.45
C ALA A 40 1.21 -3.66 4.00
N LEU A 41 0.60 -2.54 3.64
CA LEU A 41 0.72 -1.93 2.32
C LEU A 41 2.12 -1.33 2.07
N GLU A 42 2.78 -0.78 3.09
CA GLU A 42 4.20 -0.41 2.97
C GLU A 42 5.08 -1.62 2.67
N PHE A 43 4.86 -2.75 3.35
CA PHE A 43 5.58 -4.00 3.07
C PHE A 43 5.21 -4.60 1.70
N ALA A 44 3.96 -4.44 1.25
CA ALA A 44 3.55 -4.79 -0.11
C ALA A 44 4.37 -4.06 -1.17
N LEU A 45 4.66 -2.77 -0.95
CA LEU A 45 5.53 -2.00 -1.86
C LEU A 45 6.94 -2.59 -1.94
N PHE A 46 7.54 -3.03 -0.82
CA PHE A 46 8.84 -3.71 -0.85
C PHE A 46 8.81 -4.96 -1.72
N ARG A 47 7.73 -5.74 -1.73
CA ARG A 47 7.57 -6.91 -2.62
C ARG A 47 7.62 -6.53 -4.10
N THR A 48 7.13 -5.34 -4.46
CA THR A 48 7.21 -4.86 -5.85
C THR A 48 8.64 -4.47 -6.25
N TYR A 49 9.48 -4.05 -5.29
CA TYR A 49 10.87 -3.67 -5.57
C TYR A 49 11.77 -4.88 -5.82
N ALA A 50 11.36 -6.08 -5.41
CA ALA A 50 12.07 -7.33 -5.65
C ALA A 50 11.93 -7.85 -7.09
N VAL A 51 11.08 -7.23 -7.91
CA VAL A 51 10.86 -7.59 -9.32
C VAL A 51 11.66 -6.63 -10.23
N PRO A 52 12.65 -7.11 -11.01
CA PRO A 52 13.52 -6.25 -11.80
C PRO A 52 12.83 -5.36 -12.85
N SER A 53 11.73 -5.82 -13.47
CA SER A 53 10.97 -5.00 -14.44
C SER A 53 10.36 -3.77 -13.75
N ILE A 54 9.77 -3.98 -12.57
CA ILE A 54 9.14 -2.93 -11.76
C ILE A 54 10.20 -2.00 -11.16
N SER A 55 11.17 -2.55 -10.44
CA SER A 55 12.22 -1.75 -9.79
C SER A 55 13.05 -0.97 -10.81
N GLY A 56 13.35 -1.57 -11.98
CA GLY A 56 14.06 -0.90 -13.05
C GLY A 56 13.29 0.32 -13.56
N LEU A 57 11.97 0.20 -13.71
CA LEU A 57 11.11 1.34 -14.06
C LEU A 57 11.12 2.42 -12.98
N LEU A 58 10.90 2.04 -11.72
CA LEU A 58 10.89 2.97 -10.59
C LEU A 58 12.23 3.72 -10.46
N ALA A 59 13.36 3.04 -10.67
CA ALA A 59 14.69 3.62 -10.57
C ALA A 59 14.91 4.67 -11.68
N ARG A 60 14.44 4.40 -12.90
CA ARG A 60 14.52 5.35 -14.02
C ARG A 60 13.71 6.62 -13.78
N THR A 61 12.66 6.58 -12.96
CA THR A 61 11.91 7.81 -12.60
C THR A 61 12.71 8.76 -11.71
N GLY A 62 13.72 8.26 -10.98
CA GLY A 62 14.53 9.02 -10.02
C GLY A 62 13.79 9.49 -8.75
N LYS A 63 12.46 9.38 -8.69
CA LYS A 63 11.64 9.94 -7.60
C LYS A 63 11.90 9.30 -6.24
N PHE A 64 12.23 8.01 -6.21
CA PHE A 64 12.52 7.30 -4.96
C PHE A 64 13.77 7.79 -4.25
N GLU A 65 14.74 8.33 -4.99
CA GLU A 65 15.99 8.84 -4.40
C GLU A 65 15.94 10.37 -4.24
N ALA A 66 15.39 11.09 -5.22
CA ALA A 66 15.34 12.55 -5.21
C ALA A 66 14.24 13.14 -4.32
N GLU A 67 13.05 12.53 -4.30
CA GLU A 67 11.87 13.03 -3.58
C GLU A 67 11.11 11.91 -2.83
N PRO A 68 11.79 11.06 -2.02
CA PRO A 68 11.19 9.86 -1.42
C PRO A 68 9.93 10.16 -0.61
N ARG A 69 9.96 11.22 0.20
CA ARG A 69 8.81 11.61 1.05
C ARG A 69 7.60 12.01 0.21
N ARG A 70 7.78 12.86 -0.80
CA ARG A 70 6.68 13.29 -1.67
C ARG A 70 6.13 12.12 -2.47
N ARG A 71 7.01 11.26 -3.00
CA ARG A 71 6.62 10.05 -3.74
C ARG A 71 5.82 9.08 -2.87
N TYR A 72 6.16 8.95 -1.59
CA TYR A 72 5.40 8.17 -0.62
C TYR A 72 4.03 8.80 -0.35
N ASP A 73 4.01 10.10 -0.02
CA ASP A 73 2.77 10.85 0.25
C ASP A 73 1.80 10.80 -0.94
N ASP A 74 2.31 10.94 -2.16
CA ASP A 74 1.54 10.83 -3.41
C ASP A 74 0.84 9.48 -3.56
N THR A 75 1.57 8.38 -3.34
CA THR A 75 0.97 7.04 -3.44
C THR A 75 -0.02 6.78 -2.33
N GLU A 76 0.30 7.15 -1.10
CA GLU A 76 -0.60 6.95 0.03
C GLU A 76 -1.92 7.68 -0.20
N LEU A 77 -1.86 8.94 -0.66
CA LEU A 77 -3.05 9.74 -0.97
C LEU A 77 -3.83 9.17 -2.16
N LEU A 78 -3.17 8.86 -3.28
CA LEU A 78 -3.86 8.33 -4.47
C LEU A 78 -4.60 7.00 -4.20
N LEU A 79 -4.05 6.15 -3.32
CA LEU A 79 -4.70 4.90 -2.93
C LEU A 79 -5.80 5.11 -1.88
N SER A 80 -5.65 6.13 -1.01
CA SER A 80 -6.60 6.38 0.07
C SER A 80 -7.84 7.13 -0.39
N GLU A 81 -7.76 7.94 -1.44
CA GLU A 81 -8.94 8.63 -2.00
C GLU A 81 -10.08 7.67 -2.40
N PRO A 82 -9.87 6.66 -3.28
CA PRO A 82 -10.92 5.69 -3.59
C PRO A 82 -11.27 4.82 -2.38
N MET A 83 -10.29 4.50 -1.52
CA MET A 83 -10.54 3.69 -0.33
C MET A 83 -11.44 4.41 0.67
N GLU A 84 -11.26 5.70 0.92
CA GLU A 84 -11.98 6.43 1.97
C GLU A 84 -13.30 7.03 1.48
N HIS A 85 -13.40 7.38 0.19
CA HIS A 85 -14.58 8.02 -0.39
C HIS A 85 -15.44 7.10 -1.24
N GLY A 86 -14.94 5.91 -1.59
CA GLY A 86 -15.57 4.97 -2.51
C GLY A 86 -15.02 5.12 -3.94
N ILE A 87 -14.87 4.01 -4.66
CA ILE A 87 -14.15 3.93 -5.95
C ILE A 87 -14.88 4.74 -7.04
N ASP A 88 -16.21 4.71 -7.05
CA ASP A 88 -17.05 5.42 -8.03
C ASP A 88 -17.46 6.83 -7.59
N SER A 89 -17.12 7.25 -6.37
CA SER A 89 -17.36 8.62 -5.91
C SER A 89 -16.58 9.63 -6.76
N PRO A 90 -16.99 10.92 -6.82
CA PRO A 90 -16.26 11.93 -7.59
C PRO A 90 -14.76 12.02 -7.26
N ARG A 91 -14.40 11.88 -5.98
CA ARG A 91 -12.99 11.89 -5.53
C ARG A 91 -12.27 10.59 -5.86
N GLY A 92 -12.91 9.44 -5.63
CA GLY A 92 -12.36 8.13 -5.97
C GLY A 92 -12.11 7.98 -7.46
N ALA A 93 -13.08 8.34 -8.29
CA ALA A 93 -12.94 8.32 -9.75
C ALA A 93 -11.84 9.29 -10.24
N GLU A 94 -11.70 10.48 -9.65
CA GLU A 94 -10.60 11.40 -9.99
C GLU A 94 -9.23 10.78 -9.65
N ALA A 95 -9.10 10.15 -8.48
CA ALA A 95 -7.86 9.50 -8.07
C ALA A 95 -7.52 8.28 -8.93
N VAL A 96 -8.48 7.43 -9.26
CA VAL A 96 -8.27 6.29 -10.17
C VAL A 96 -7.89 6.76 -11.57
N ALA A 97 -8.57 7.78 -12.11
CA ALA A 97 -8.19 8.39 -13.38
C ALA A 97 -6.77 8.96 -13.34
N ARG A 98 -6.36 9.54 -12.20
CA ARG A 98 -5.01 10.05 -11.99
C ARG A 98 -3.97 8.92 -11.97
N ILE A 99 -4.24 7.82 -11.26
CA ILE A 99 -3.39 6.63 -11.26
C ILE A 99 -3.22 6.10 -12.70
N ASN A 100 -4.32 5.95 -13.43
CA ASN A 100 -4.30 5.48 -14.83
C ASN A 100 -3.49 6.42 -15.73
N ALA A 101 -3.62 7.74 -15.56
CA ALA A 101 -2.84 8.71 -16.31
C ALA A 101 -1.34 8.64 -16.02
N ILE A 102 -0.94 8.36 -14.77
CA ILE A 102 0.46 8.17 -14.40
C ILE A 102 0.99 6.86 -14.99
N HIS A 103 0.28 5.75 -14.81
CA HIS A 103 0.68 4.44 -15.32
C HIS A 103 0.73 4.40 -16.85
N GLY A 104 -0.22 5.03 -17.55
CA GLY A 104 -0.29 5.09 -19.02
C GLY A 104 0.89 5.81 -19.69
N ARG A 105 1.74 6.52 -18.94
CA ARG A 105 2.99 7.11 -19.46
C ARG A 105 4.12 6.09 -19.62
N PHE A 106 3.95 4.90 -19.05
CA PHE A 106 4.95 3.85 -19.03
C PHE A 106 4.39 2.59 -19.67
N ARG A 107 5.26 1.82 -20.31
CA ARG A 107 4.91 0.48 -20.80
C ARG A 107 5.04 -0.51 -19.63
N ILE A 108 3.97 -0.68 -18.88
CA ILE A 108 3.86 -1.67 -17.79
C ILE A 108 3.09 -2.88 -18.35
N SER A 109 3.58 -4.09 -18.14
CA SER A 109 2.85 -5.29 -18.58
C SER A 109 1.60 -5.50 -17.73
N ASN A 110 0.59 -6.18 -18.28
CA ASN A 110 -0.57 -6.58 -17.50
C ASN A 110 -0.16 -7.48 -16.32
N ASP A 111 0.82 -8.37 -16.54
CA ASP A 111 1.30 -9.29 -15.50
C ASP A 111 1.94 -8.55 -14.32
N ASP A 112 2.77 -7.52 -14.58
CA ASP A 112 3.32 -6.67 -13.53
C ASP A 112 2.19 -5.90 -12.80
N MET A 113 1.21 -5.38 -13.53
CA MET A 113 0.05 -4.67 -12.95
C MET A 113 -0.79 -5.60 -12.06
N LEU A 114 -1.07 -6.82 -12.54
CA LEU A 114 -1.86 -7.83 -11.83
C LEU A 114 -1.10 -8.37 -10.60
N TYR A 115 0.20 -8.58 -10.72
CA TYR A 115 1.04 -8.91 -9.57
C TYR A 115 1.02 -7.80 -8.52
N VAL A 116 1.21 -6.54 -8.91
CA VAL A 116 1.13 -5.41 -7.97
C VAL A 116 -0.25 -5.35 -7.31
N LEU A 117 -1.34 -5.49 -8.06
CA LEU A 117 -2.69 -5.58 -7.49
C LEU A 117 -2.80 -6.71 -6.45
N SER A 118 -2.23 -7.88 -6.76
CA SER A 118 -2.25 -9.04 -5.87
C SER A 118 -1.57 -8.78 -4.53
N THR A 119 -0.53 -7.94 -4.46
CA THR A 119 0.13 -7.61 -3.19
C THR A 119 -0.78 -6.78 -2.28
N PHE A 120 -1.60 -5.88 -2.85
CA PHE A 120 -2.60 -5.12 -2.10
C PHE A 120 -3.74 -6.02 -1.56
N VAL A 121 -4.07 -7.10 -2.25
CA VAL A 121 -5.03 -8.11 -1.77
C VAL A 121 -4.40 -8.98 -0.68
N CYS A 122 -3.24 -9.56 -0.95
CA CYS A 122 -2.66 -10.62 -0.13
C CYS A 122 -1.99 -10.11 1.15
N GLU A 123 -1.22 -9.02 1.06
CA GLU A 123 -0.37 -8.61 2.18
C GLU A 123 -1.16 -8.11 3.39
N PRO A 124 -2.24 -7.31 3.26
CA PRO A 124 -3.08 -6.94 4.39
C PRO A 124 -3.70 -8.14 5.12
N VAL A 125 -4.23 -9.11 4.39
CA VAL A 125 -4.82 -10.33 4.96
C VAL A 125 -3.76 -11.15 5.70
N ARG A 126 -2.61 -11.40 5.05
CA ARG A 126 -1.47 -12.13 5.63
C ARG A 126 -0.89 -11.41 6.86
N TRP A 127 -0.74 -10.09 6.79
CA TRP A 127 -0.25 -9.26 7.90
C TRP A 127 -1.21 -9.31 9.08
N CYS A 128 -2.50 -9.08 8.85
CA CYS A 128 -3.48 -9.04 9.93
C CYS A 128 -3.60 -10.39 10.63
N GLY A 129 -3.57 -11.51 9.87
CA GLY A 129 -3.53 -12.84 10.45
C GLY A 129 -2.36 -13.07 11.42
N ARG A 130 -1.18 -12.52 11.10
CA ARG A 130 0.04 -12.69 11.92
C ARG A 130 0.15 -11.67 13.06
N TYR A 131 -0.13 -10.40 12.79
CA TYR A 131 0.34 -9.28 13.62
C TYR A 131 -0.74 -8.31 14.09
N ALA A 132 -1.93 -8.30 13.48
CA ALA A 132 -3.03 -7.46 13.95
C ALA A 132 -3.75 -8.09 15.15
N LYS A 133 -4.63 -7.32 15.78
CA LYS A 133 -5.41 -7.73 16.97
C LYS A 133 -6.20 -9.03 16.77
N ARG A 134 -6.60 -9.34 15.53
CA ARG A 134 -7.24 -10.59 15.08
C ARG A 134 -7.04 -10.75 13.57
N PRO A 135 -7.16 -11.96 13.00
CA PRO A 135 -7.26 -12.13 11.55
C PRO A 135 -8.52 -11.45 10.99
N PHE A 136 -8.52 -11.21 9.68
CA PHE A 136 -9.76 -10.95 8.96
C PHE A 136 -10.68 -12.16 9.09
N THR A 137 -11.99 -11.93 9.14
CA THR A 137 -12.97 -12.99 8.93
C THR A 137 -13.03 -13.39 7.46
N ASP A 138 -13.75 -14.47 7.15
CA ASP A 138 -13.95 -14.90 5.76
C ASP A 138 -14.68 -13.83 4.95
N ASP A 139 -15.73 -13.21 5.52
CA ASP A 139 -16.46 -12.12 4.89
C ASP A 139 -15.60 -10.87 4.69
N GLU A 140 -14.75 -10.51 5.67
CA GLU A 140 -13.81 -9.39 5.53
C GLU A 140 -12.77 -9.67 4.44
N THR A 141 -12.29 -10.91 4.33
CA THR A 141 -11.35 -11.33 3.29
C THR A 141 -11.99 -11.26 1.91
N ARG A 142 -13.24 -11.72 1.78
CA ARG A 142 -14.02 -11.63 0.54
C ARG A 142 -14.31 -10.18 0.14
N ALA A 143 -14.76 -9.35 1.07
CA ALA A 143 -14.99 -7.93 0.84
C ALA A 143 -13.70 -7.19 0.43
N TRP A 144 -12.59 -7.44 1.12
CA TRP A 144 -11.29 -6.87 0.76
C TRP A 144 -10.85 -7.29 -0.65
N THR A 145 -11.07 -8.56 -1.00
CA THR A 145 -10.79 -9.09 -2.33
C THR A 145 -11.68 -8.41 -3.38
N ASN A 146 -12.99 -8.33 -3.15
CA ASN A 146 -13.94 -7.70 -4.07
C ASN A 146 -13.65 -6.20 -4.28
N TYR A 147 -13.25 -5.47 -3.23
CA TYR A 147 -12.79 -4.08 -3.35
C TYR A 147 -11.65 -3.93 -4.34
N TYR A 148 -10.59 -4.75 -4.21
CA TYR A 148 -9.44 -4.67 -5.13
C TYR A 148 -9.73 -5.24 -6.51
N ARG A 149 -10.66 -6.20 -6.63
CA ARG A 149 -11.19 -6.61 -7.94
C ARG A 149 -11.84 -5.44 -8.66
N HIS A 150 -12.69 -4.68 -7.96
CA HIS A 150 -13.34 -3.49 -8.51
C HIS A 150 -12.30 -2.42 -8.89
N LEU A 151 -11.37 -2.09 -7.97
CA LEU A 151 -10.31 -1.13 -8.25
C LEU A 151 -9.47 -1.53 -9.46
N GLY A 152 -9.05 -2.79 -9.54
CA GLY A 152 -8.27 -3.32 -10.66
C GLY A 152 -9.01 -3.24 -11.99
N ALA A 153 -10.32 -3.52 -11.98
CA ALA A 153 -11.16 -3.36 -13.17
C ALA A 153 -11.23 -1.91 -13.65
N ARG A 154 -11.38 -0.94 -12.73
CA ARG A 154 -11.34 0.50 -13.05
C ARG A 154 -9.95 0.98 -13.52
N MET A 155 -8.91 0.21 -13.23
CA MET A 155 -7.56 0.42 -13.75
C MET A 155 -7.28 -0.29 -15.08
N GLY A 156 -8.25 -1.04 -15.63
CA GLY A 156 -8.11 -1.75 -16.89
C GLY A 156 -7.20 -2.99 -16.82
N ILE A 157 -6.99 -3.55 -15.62
CA ILE A 157 -6.18 -4.76 -15.43
C ILE A 157 -7.02 -5.97 -15.86
N ALA A 158 -6.45 -6.80 -16.74
CA ALA A 158 -7.10 -8.02 -17.23
C ALA A 158 -6.71 -9.25 -16.40
N GLY A 159 -7.58 -10.27 -16.42
CA GLY A 159 -7.30 -11.57 -15.78
C GLY A 159 -7.34 -11.55 -14.25
N ILE A 160 -8.08 -10.61 -13.65
CA ILE A 160 -8.20 -10.47 -12.20
C ILE A 160 -8.91 -11.71 -11.60
N PRO A 161 -8.28 -12.43 -10.65
CA PRO A 161 -8.90 -13.58 -10.00
C PRO A 161 -10.18 -13.26 -9.22
N GLU A 162 -11.05 -14.26 -9.06
CA GLU A 162 -12.33 -14.08 -8.37
C GLU A 162 -12.27 -14.28 -6.85
N SER A 163 -11.26 -15.02 -6.37
CA SER A 163 -11.14 -15.38 -4.95
C SER A 163 -9.77 -15.02 -4.38
N PHE A 164 -9.71 -14.88 -3.05
CA PHE A 164 -8.48 -14.63 -2.32
C PHE A 164 -7.43 -15.73 -2.57
N GLU A 165 -7.83 -17.00 -2.57
CA GLU A 165 -6.94 -18.14 -2.77
C GLU A 165 -6.33 -18.13 -4.17
N ALA A 166 -7.09 -17.69 -5.17
CA ALA A 166 -6.59 -17.54 -6.53
C ALA A 166 -5.59 -16.38 -6.63
N PHE A 167 -5.84 -15.25 -5.96
CA PHE A 167 -4.85 -14.19 -5.79
C PHE A 167 -3.59 -14.66 -5.07
N ASP A 168 -3.72 -15.42 -3.98
CA ASP A 168 -2.59 -15.92 -3.18
C ASP A 168 -1.70 -16.86 -4.01
N ARG A 169 -2.29 -17.76 -4.80
CA ARG A 169 -1.57 -18.63 -5.74
C ARG A 169 -0.86 -17.83 -6.83
N LEU A 170 -1.56 -16.88 -7.46
CA LEU A 170 -0.98 -16.02 -8.49
C LEU A 170 0.20 -15.22 -7.94
N ASN A 171 0.02 -14.59 -6.78
CA ASN A 171 1.04 -13.80 -6.11
C ASN A 171 2.30 -14.62 -5.85
N ARG A 172 2.16 -15.80 -5.23
CA ARG A 172 3.31 -16.68 -4.91
C ARG A 172 4.01 -17.18 -6.17
N ALA A 173 3.25 -17.65 -7.16
CA ALA A 173 3.82 -18.14 -8.42
C ALA A 173 4.60 -17.04 -9.15
N TYR A 174 4.08 -15.80 -9.15
CA TYR A 174 4.78 -14.66 -9.72
C TYR A 174 6.08 -14.35 -8.97
N GLU A 175 6.05 -14.35 -7.64
CA GLU A 175 7.24 -14.09 -6.82
C GLU A 175 8.32 -15.15 -7.03
N ASP A 176 7.95 -16.45 -7.05
CA ASP A 176 8.89 -17.54 -7.29
C ASP A 176 9.59 -17.42 -8.66
N ALA A 177 8.83 -17.01 -9.68
CA ALA A 177 9.33 -16.81 -11.04
C ALA A 177 10.19 -15.53 -11.19
N HIS A 178 9.80 -14.43 -10.55
CA HIS A 178 10.32 -13.09 -10.87
C HIS A 178 11.22 -12.46 -9.79
N PHE A 179 11.20 -12.92 -8.53
CA PHE A 179 12.08 -12.39 -7.50
C PHE A 179 13.53 -12.72 -7.79
N ARG A 180 14.28 -11.73 -8.27
CA ARG A 180 15.68 -11.88 -8.63
C ARG A 180 16.40 -10.60 -8.23
N PHE A 181 17.62 -10.77 -7.72
CA PHE A 181 18.44 -9.62 -7.39
C PHE A 181 18.70 -8.74 -8.62
N ALA A 182 18.52 -7.44 -8.45
CA ALA A 182 19.00 -6.42 -9.37
C ALA A 182 19.46 -5.19 -8.59
N ALA A 183 20.42 -4.44 -9.14
CA ALA A 183 20.94 -3.24 -8.50
C ALA A 183 19.85 -2.17 -8.27
N SER A 184 18.85 -2.09 -9.16
CA SER A 184 17.68 -1.22 -9.01
C SER A 184 16.83 -1.59 -7.78
N ASN A 185 16.65 -2.90 -7.52
CA ASN A 185 15.91 -3.39 -6.34
C ASN A 185 16.54 -2.82 -5.07
N LYS A 186 17.86 -3.01 -4.93
CA LYS A 186 18.61 -2.56 -3.75
C LYS A 186 18.53 -1.06 -3.55
N ARG A 187 18.73 -0.27 -4.61
CA ARG A 187 18.67 1.20 -4.54
C ARG A 187 17.32 1.70 -4.03
N ILE A 188 16.23 1.22 -4.63
CA ILE A 188 14.88 1.65 -4.25
C ILE A 188 14.51 1.17 -2.85
N ALA A 189 14.87 -0.08 -2.52
CA ALA A 189 14.57 -0.63 -1.22
C ALA A 189 15.33 0.08 -0.10
N VAL A 190 16.60 0.45 -0.31
CA VAL A 190 17.36 1.26 0.65
C VAL A 190 16.72 2.64 0.83
N ALA A 191 16.40 3.34 -0.26
CA ALA A 191 15.77 4.67 -0.17
C ALA A 191 14.41 4.61 0.56
N SER A 192 13.61 3.58 0.29
CA SER A 192 12.31 3.36 0.94
C SER A 192 12.45 2.99 2.41
N LEU A 193 13.43 2.15 2.75
CA LEU A 193 13.70 1.76 4.13
C LEU A 193 14.18 2.96 4.97
N ASP A 194 15.05 3.79 4.40
CA ASP A 194 15.55 4.99 5.07
C ASP A 194 14.42 6.00 5.32
N LEU A 195 13.51 6.15 4.35
CA LEU A 195 12.32 6.96 4.52
C LEU A 195 11.44 6.45 5.66
N LEU A 196 11.13 5.14 5.67
CA LEU A 196 10.27 4.52 6.68
C LEU A 196 10.87 4.67 8.10
N LEU A 197 12.17 4.43 8.24
CA LEU A 197 12.87 4.61 9.51
C LEU A 197 12.88 6.09 9.95
N GLY A 198 13.02 7.01 8.99
CA GLY A 198 13.00 8.46 9.23
C GLY A 198 11.70 9.00 9.81
N PHE A 199 10.60 8.24 9.76
CA PHE A 199 9.34 8.63 10.40
C PHE A 199 9.37 8.46 11.92
N TYR A 200 10.27 7.60 12.44
CA TYR A 200 10.30 7.20 13.84
C TYR A 200 11.65 7.46 14.52
N LEU A 201 12.73 7.49 13.75
CA LEU A 201 14.09 7.55 14.25
C LEU A 201 14.89 8.68 13.58
N PRO A 202 15.80 9.34 14.31
CA PRO A 202 16.82 10.18 13.69
C PRO A 202 17.84 9.30 12.94
N ARG A 203 18.44 9.84 11.86
CA ARG A 203 19.36 9.12 10.97
C ARG A 203 20.47 8.30 11.66
N PRO A 204 21.14 8.78 12.74
CA PRO A 204 22.18 8.00 13.42
C PRO A 204 21.69 6.66 13.99
N LEU A 205 20.38 6.53 14.27
CA LEU A 205 19.79 5.31 14.83
C LEU A 205 19.27 4.34 13.75
N PHE A 206 19.42 4.65 12.46
CA PHE A 206 18.96 3.77 11.39
C PHE A 206 19.63 2.39 11.43
N GLY A 207 20.90 2.31 11.85
CA GLY A 207 21.60 1.03 12.03
C GLY A 207 20.88 0.08 13.00
N LEU A 208 20.18 0.61 14.01
CA LEU A 208 19.38 -0.17 14.96
C LEU A 208 17.99 -0.52 14.40
N GLY A 209 17.41 0.37 13.59
CA GLY A 209 16.08 0.20 13.01
C GLY A 209 16.05 -0.77 11.81
N ARG A 210 17.10 -0.80 10.98
CA ARG A 210 17.14 -1.66 9.78
C ARG A 210 16.92 -3.14 10.11
N PRO A 211 17.64 -3.77 11.07
CA PRO A 211 17.41 -5.18 11.39
C PRO A 211 15.98 -5.47 11.84
N VAL A 212 15.30 -4.51 12.48
CA VAL A 212 13.90 -4.66 12.92
C VAL A 212 12.96 -4.72 11.72
N ALA A 213 13.06 -3.74 10.81
CA ALA A 213 12.22 -3.72 9.61
C ALA A 213 12.47 -4.93 8.71
N LEU A 214 13.74 -5.28 8.48
CA LEU A 214 14.12 -6.44 7.66
C LEU A 214 13.67 -7.77 8.29
N SER A 215 13.55 -7.86 9.62
CA SER A 215 13.05 -9.06 10.31
C SER A 215 11.58 -9.37 10.02
N LEU A 216 10.83 -8.39 9.49
CA LEU A 216 9.43 -8.55 9.11
C LEU A 216 9.26 -9.00 7.64
N MET A 217 10.36 -9.07 6.89
CA MET A 217 10.39 -9.54 5.50
C MET A 217 10.84 -11.01 5.45
N ASP A 218 10.35 -11.76 4.46
CA ASP A 218 10.80 -13.13 4.21
C ASP A 218 12.15 -13.17 3.46
N THR A 219 12.79 -14.34 3.50
CA THR A 219 14.13 -14.52 2.92
C THR A 219 14.18 -14.28 1.40
N PRO A 220 13.26 -14.82 0.57
CA PRO A 220 13.23 -14.51 -0.86
C PRO A 220 13.21 -13.01 -1.15
N LEU A 221 12.35 -12.26 -0.45
CA LEU A 221 12.25 -10.81 -0.58
C LEU A 221 13.57 -10.10 -0.22
N LEU A 222 14.17 -10.46 0.92
CA LEU A 222 15.44 -9.87 1.38
C LEU A 222 16.57 -10.07 0.36
N LEU A 223 16.72 -11.31 -0.13
CA LEU A 223 17.77 -11.66 -1.09
C LEU A 223 17.56 -10.97 -2.44
N ALA A 224 16.32 -10.89 -2.92
CA ALA A 224 16.00 -10.19 -4.17
C ALA A 224 16.27 -8.68 -4.07
N MET A 225 16.19 -8.08 -2.89
CA MET A 225 16.58 -6.67 -2.67
C MET A 225 18.06 -6.50 -2.32
N GLY A 226 18.84 -7.59 -2.23
CA GLY A 226 20.26 -7.54 -1.91
C GLY A 226 20.56 -7.16 -0.46
N PHE A 227 19.65 -7.51 0.45
CA PHE A 227 19.85 -7.44 1.90
C PHE A 227 20.27 -8.79 2.44
N GLU A 228 21.13 -8.75 3.47
CA GLU A 228 21.43 -9.93 4.27
C GLU A 228 20.32 -10.15 5.31
N PRO A 229 19.82 -11.38 5.47
CA PRO A 229 18.87 -11.68 6.52
C PRO A 229 19.42 -11.32 7.91
N PRO A 230 18.66 -10.61 8.77
CA PRO A 230 19.08 -10.36 10.13
C PRO A 230 19.35 -11.68 10.89
N PRO A 231 20.19 -11.66 11.94
CA PRO A 231 20.45 -12.86 12.74
C PRO A 231 19.14 -13.52 13.20
N PRO A 232 19.03 -14.87 13.19
CA PRO A 232 17.79 -15.57 13.55
C PRO A 232 17.25 -15.20 14.94
N GLY A 233 18.13 -14.87 15.89
CA GLY A 233 17.75 -14.37 17.21
C GLY A 233 16.99 -13.05 17.16
N THR A 234 17.49 -12.08 16.37
CA THR A 234 16.84 -10.79 16.13
C THR A 234 15.48 -10.96 15.48
N GLN A 235 15.39 -11.81 14.44
CA GLN A 235 14.10 -12.07 13.78
C GLN A 235 13.06 -12.66 14.74
N ARG A 236 13.48 -13.64 15.56
CA ARG A 236 12.60 -14.24 16.57
C ARG A 236 12.15 -13.22 17.61
N LEU A 237 13.05 -12.35 18.08
CA LEU A 237 12.72 -11.30 19.04
C LEU A 237 11.66 -10.34 18.46
N VAL A 238 11.88 -9.83 17.25
CA VAL A 238 10.95 -8.91 16.58
C VAL A 238 9.58 -9.56 16.37
N LYS A 239 9.54 -10.79 15.86
CA LYS A 239 8.27 -11.52 15.64
C LYS A 239 7.55 -11.81 16.96
N ARG A 240 8.27 -12.12 18.04
CA ARG A 240 7.70 -12.26 19.39
C ARG A 240 7.14 -10.94 19.92
N ALA A 241 7.86 -9.82 19.73
CA ALA A 241 7.37 -8.50 20.11
C ALA A 241 6.07 -8.13 19.37
N MET A 242 5.99 -8.41 18.07
CA MET A 242 4.77 -8.22 17.28
C MET A 242 3.63 -9.13 17.75
N THR A 243 3.94 -10.37 18.13
CA THR A 243 2.95 -11.31 18.70
C THR A 243 2.42 -10.78 20.04
N LEU A 244 3.29 -10.27 20.91
CA LEU A 244 2.88 -9.66 22.17
C LEU A 244 2.00 -8.43 21.92
N ARG A 245 2.37 -7.55 20.97
CA ARG A 245 1.53 -6.42 20.55
C ARG A 245 0.14 -6.90 20.14
N LYS A 246 0.04 -7.93 19.29
CA LYS A 246 -1.24 -8.53 18.87
C LYS A 246 -2.10 -8.92 20.08
N TRP A 247 -1.55 -9.62 21.06
CA TRP A 247 -2.28 -10.03 22.27
C TRP A 247 -2.77 -8.87 23.13
N VAL A 248 -1.98 -7.79 23.22
CA VAL A 248 -2.40 -6.58 23.93
C VAL A 248 -3.53 -5.89 23.18
N LEU A 249 -3.40 -5.70 21.86
CA LEU A 249 -4.42 -5.05 21.04
C LEU A 249 -5.72 -5.85 20.95
N ALA A 250 -5.67 -7.18 21.03
CA ALA A 250 -6.85 -8.04 21.05
C ALA A 250 -7.79 -7.77 22.24
N ARG A 251 -7.28 -7.16 23.32
CA ARG A 251 -8.04 -6.80 24.52
C ARG A 251 -8.54 -5.36 24.52
N LEU A 252 -8.10 -4.54 23.57
CA LEU A 252 -8.52 -3.16 23.48
C LEU A 252 -9.82 -3.05 22.67
N PRO A 253 -10.71 -2.10 23.02
CA PRO A 253 -11.91 -1.85 22.24
C PRO A 253 -11.56 -1.37 20.84
N ARG A 254 -12.56 -1.43 19.94
CA ARG A 254 -12.45 -0.85 18.60
C ARG A 254 -12.21 0.66 18.69
N ARG A 255 -11.62 1.22 17.63
CA ARG A 255 -11.44 2.67 17.53
C ARG A 255 -12.79 3.32 17.27
N LYS A 256 -13.09 4.42 17.96
CA LYS A 256 -14.33 5.19 17.78
C LYS A 256 -14.28 6.20 16.64
N THR A 257 -13.08 6.71 16.35
CA THR A 257 -12.85 7.73 15.33
C THR A 257 -12.09 7.15 14.13
N PRO A 258 -12.49 7.46 12.88
CA PRO A 258 -11.79 6.95 11.72
C PRO A 258 -10.39 7.54 11.61
N ARG A 259 -9.42 6.69 11.28
CA ARG A 259 -8.06 7.09 10.94
C ARG A 259 -7.97 7.30 9.44
N LEU A 260 -8.24 8.53 9.00
CA LEU A 260 -8.20 8.93 7.59
C LEU A 260 -6.78 9.37 7.20
N ILE A 261 -6.26 8.77 6.15
CA ILE A 261 -4.99 9.10 5.50
C ILE A 261 -5.09 10.41 4.73
N THR A 262 -6.25 10.68 4.10
CA THR A 262 -6.53 11.93 3.36
C THR A 262 -6.57 13.16 4.28
N ALA A 263 -6.98 12.98 5.55
CA ALA A 263 -7.06 14.06 6.54
C ALA A 263 -5.74 14.32 7.29
N ARG A 264 -4.69 13.52 7.05
CA ARG A 264 -3.39 13.66 7.73
C ARG A 264 -2.64 14.87 7.19
N LYS A 265 -2.14 15.74 8.09
CA LYS A 265 -1.20 16.81 7.71
C LYS A 265 0.13 16.22 7.23
N ARG A 266 0.64 16.72 6.10
CA ARG A 266 1.86 16.21 5.45
C ARG A 266 2.86 17.33 5.19
N PRO A 267 4.16 17.11 5.46
CA PRO A 267 5.20 18.08 5.11
C PRO A 267 5.26 18.37 3.60
N SER A 268 4.95 17.40 2.73
CA SER A 268 4.93 17.61 1.28
C SER A 268 3.76 18.46 0.79
N TYR A 269 2.73 18.65 1.62
CA TYR A 269 1.48 19.33 1.28
C TYR A 269 0.97 20.18 2.46
N PRO A 270 1.72 21.23 2.88
CA PRO A 270 1.40 22.01 4.07
C PRO A 270 0.07 22.78 3.97
N GLY A 271 -0.34 23.16 2.75
CA GLY A 271 -1.62 23.81 2.45
C GLY A 271 -2.74 22.85 2.01
N GLY A 272 -2.53 21.54 2.11
CA GLY A 272 -3.38 20.53 1.48
C GLY A 272 -2.88 20.16 0.07
N TYR A 273 -3.62 19.27 -0.60
CA TYR A 273 -3.28 18.74 -1.91
C TYR A 273 -4.50 18.74 -2.83
N ALA A 274 -4.26 18.86 -4.13
CA ALA A 274 -5.25 18.52 -5.15
C ALA A 274 -4.90 17.15 -5.77
N ILE A 275 -5.89 16.28 -5.97
CA ILE A 275 -5.69 14.94 -6.55
C ILE A 275 -4.98 15.03 -7.90
N SER A 276 -5.31 16.05 -8.70
CA SER A 276 -4.70 16.33 -10.01
C SER A 276 -3.19 16.62 -9.97
N GLU A 277 -2.65 17.04 -8.82
CA GLU A 277 -1.23 17.39 -8.64
C GLU A 277 -0.39 16.20 -8.12
N LEU A 278 -1.02 15.18 -7.53
CA LEU A 278 -0.34 14.03 -6.94
C LEU A 278 0.41 13.22 -8.00
N GLY A 279 1.64 12.79 -7.73
CA GLY A 279 2.47 12.02 -8.67
C GLY A 279 3.30 12.88 -9.62
N GLY A 280 3.32 14.21 -9.43
CA GLY A 280 4.30 15.11 -10.07
C GLY A 280 4.14 15.29 -11.59
N VAL A 281 3.00 14.90 -12.15
CA VAL A 281 2.74 14.98 -13.60
C VAL A 281 1.67 16.04 -13.89
N PRO A 282 1.93 17.10 -14.67
CA PRO A 282 0.86 17.99 -15.12
C PRO A 282 -0.19 17.20 -15.93
N ARG A 283 -1.49 17.50 -15.77
CA ARG A 283 -2.55 16.98 -16.66
C ARG A 283 -2.17 17.35 -18.11
N GLN A 284 -2.20 16.38 -19.04
CA GLN A 284 -2.14 16.72 -20.47
C GLN A 284 -3.36 17.62 -20.77
N GLY A 285 -3.11 18.89 -21.07
CA GLY A 285 -4.15 19.90 -21.35
C GLY A 285 -3.98 21.24 -20.64
N ALA A 286 -3.14 21.36 -19.60
CA ALA A 286 -2.83 22.66 -19.00
C ALA A 286 -1.68 23.35 -19.77
N VAL A 287 -2.01 23.95 -20.92
CA VAL A 287 -1.13 24.94 -21.56
C VAL A 287 -0.98 26.09 -20.58
N ARG A 288 0.22 26.24 -19.97
CA ARG A 288 0.58 27.49 -19.28
C ARG A 288 0.72 28.56 -20.35
N THR A 289 -0.31 29.38 -20.53
CA THR A 289 -0.15 30.65 -21.24
C THR A 289 0.82 31.51 -20.44
N PRO A 290 1.92 32.01 -21.03
CA PRO A 290 2.80 32.93 -20.32
C PRO A 290 2.05 34.25 -20.13
N SER A 291 1.99 34.74 -18.89
CA SER A 291 1.61 36.13 -18.62
C SER A 291 2.64 37.02 -19.30
N ARG A 292 2.22 37.78 -20.32
CA ARG A 292 3.02 38.88 -20.84
C ARG A 292 3.03 40.00 -19.79
N SER A 293 4.24 40.47 -19.51
CA SER A 293 4.58 41.69 -18.78
C SER A 293 3.89 42.92 -19.38
#